data_AF-A0A8J5PT60-F1
#
_entry.id   AF-A0A8J5PT60-F1
#
_cell.length_a   1.000
_cell.length_b   1.000
_cell.length_c   1.000
_cell.angle_alpha   90.00
_cell.angle_beta   90.00
_cell.angle_gamma   90.00
#
_symmetry.space_group_name_H-M   'P 1'
#
loop_
_entity.id
_entity.type
_entity.pdbx_description
1 polymer ?
#
loop_
_entity_poly.entity_id
_entity_poly.type
_entity_poly.pdbx_seq_one_letter_code
_entity_poly.pdbx_strand_id
1 'polypeptide(L)'
;MSDITDVIKRTIYLTYKFGGGFENDLEARKDPVNAHLYRRWGYPIYRTYYGPGSDESWNTLLELLKQQTLLELEALEGKDQDDVQKLKELFHLEVHQDPTVFGGLNIHELREYWCNTKRDMFY
;
A
#
# COMPACT_ATOMS: atom_id res chain seq x y z
N MET A 1 -8.78 22.15 7.33
CA MET A 1 -7.76 21.57 6.43
C MET A 1 -6.83 20.74 7.31
N SER A 2 -6.69 19.45 7.03
CA SER A 2 -5.68 18.60 7.68
C SER A 2 -4.29 19.11 7.27
N ASP A 3 -3.34 19.26 8.20
CA ASP A 3 -1.95 19.57 7.83
C ASP A 3 -1.36 18.37 7.06
N ILE A 4 -0.46 18.60 6.12
CA ILE A 4 0.26 17.55 5.38
C ILE A 4 1.00 16.62 6.35
N THR A 5 1.53 17.18 7.43
CA THR A 5 2.15 16.42 8.53
C THR A 5 1.16 15.45 9.20
N ASP A 6 -0.13 15.78 9.26
CA ASP A 6 -1.15 14.87 9.80
C ASP A 6 -1.37 13.66 8.87
N VAL A 7 -1.24 13.85 7.56
CA VAL A 7 -1.37 12.76 6.57
C VAL A 7 -0.20 11.79 6.70
N ILE A 8 1.03 12.28 6.81
CA ILE A 8 2.22 11.43 7.00
C ILE A 8 2.15 10.68 8.32
N LYS A 9 1.88 11.39 9.43
CA LYS A 9 1.75 10.80 10.77
C LYS A 9 0.63 9.75 10.84
N ARG A 10 -0.49 10.01 10.18
CA ARG A 10 -1.59 9.03 10.11
C ARG A 10 -1.21 7.84 9.25
N THR A 11 -0.52 8.05 8.14
CA THR A 11 -0.11 6.96 7.25
C THR A 11 0.92 6.07 7.95
N ILE A 12 1.97 6.63 8.57
CA ILE A 12 2.97 5.86 9.31
C ILE A 12 2.35 5.11 10.50
N TYR A 13 1.37 5.69 11.19
CA TYR A 13 0.62 4.99 12.23
C TYR A 13 -0.15 3.79 11.66
N LEU A 14 -0.80 3.93 10.50
CA LEU A 14 -1.50 2.82 9.86
C LEU A 14 -0.57 1.72 9.35
N THR A 15 0.72 2.00 9.14
CA THR A 15 1.73 1.01 8.75
C THR A 15 2.44 0.36 9.94
N TYR A 16 2.20 0.82 11.17
CA TYR A 16 2.83 0.31 12.38
C TYR A 16 1.80 -0.39 13.29
N LYS A 17 2.06 -1.64 13.70
CA LYS A 17 1.11 -2.45 14.49
C LYS A 17 1.68 -2.76 15.88
N PHE A 18 1.43 -1.88 16.84
CA PHE A 18 1.80 -2.06 18.25
C PHE A 18 0.58 -2.13 19.18
N GLY A 19 -0.51 -1.43 18.84
CA GLY A 19 -1.78 -1.54 19.55
C GLY A 19 -1.82 -0.75 20.87
N GLY A 20 -0.86 0.17 21.09
CA GLY A 20 -0.76 1.03 22.27
C GLY A 20 -1.53 2.35 22.16
N GLY A 21 -2.19 2.60 21.03
CA GLY A 21 -2.88 3.85 20.71
C GLY A 21 -1.98 4.84 19.98
N PHE A 22 -2.58 5.81 19.27
CA PHE A 22 -1.91 6.66 18.28
C PHE A 22 -0.60 7.30 18.76
N GLU A 23 -0.62 7.99 19.90
CA GLU A 23 0.54 8.78 20.36
C GLU A 23 1.65 7.91 20.94
N ASN A 24 1.30 6.83 21.66
CA ASN A 24 2.26 5.85 22.16
C ASN A 24 2.94 5.09 21.01
N ASP A 25 2.17 4.72 19.99
CA ASP A 25 2.66 4.00 18.82
C ASP A 25 3.60 4.89 17.99
N LEU A 26 3.31 6.20 17.88
CA LEU A 26 4.17 7.16 17.19
C LEU A 26 5.54 7.41 17.85
N GLU A 27 5.64 7.25 19.16
CA GLU A 27 6.93 7.31 19.87
C GLU A 27 7.64 5.95 19.84
N ALA A 28 6.91 4.86 20.09
CA ALA A 28 7.47 3.50 20.08
C ALA A 28 8.10 3.12 18.74
N ARG A 29 7.55 3.60 17.62
CA ARG A 29 8.04 3.28 16.27
C ARG A 29 9.43 3.84 15.94
N LYS A 30 9.93 4.82 16.72
CA LYS A 30 11.27 5.41 16.56
C LYS A 30 12.36 4.50 17.12
N ASP A 31 12.00 3.57 18.00
CA ASP A 31 12.93 2.57 18.52
C ASP A 31 13.24 1.52 17.43
N PRO A 32 14.51 1.32 17.05
CA PRO A 32 14.91 0.30 16.08
C PRO A 32 14.47 -1.12 16.46
N VAL A 33 14.34 -1.44 17.75
CA VAL A 33 13.84 -2.74 18.22
C VAL A 33 12.44 -3.02 17.67
N ASN A 34 11.63 -1.98 17.48
CA ASN A 34 10.26 -2.08 16.97
C ASN A 34 10.16 -2.07 15.44
N ALA A 35 11.27 -2.07 14.70
CA ALA A 35 11.26 -2.02 13.24
C ALA A 35 10.49 -3.20 12.60
N HIS A 36 10.42 -4.35 13.28
CA HIS A 36 9.69 -5.54 12.83
C HIS A 36 8.16 -5.40 12.87
N LEU A 37 7.63 -4.35 13.52
CA LEU A 37 6.19 -4.09 13.65
C LEU A 37 5.63 -3.24 12.52
N TYR A 38 6.49 -2.76 11.62
CA TYR A 38 6.05 -2.15 10.38
C TYR A 38 5.58 -3.20 9.39
N ARG A 39 4.40 -2.96 8.80
CA ARG A 39 3.90 -3.71 7.64
C ARG A 39 4.17 -2.95 6.36
N ARG A 40 4.32 -3.69 5.26
CA ARG A 40 4.24 -3.11 3.91
C ARG A 40 2.87 -2.46 3.71
N TRP A 41 2.84 -1.44 2.86
CA TRP A 41 1.62 -0.75 2.48
C TRP A 41 1.62 -0.47 0.98
N GLY A 42 0.45 -0.13 0.45
CA GLY A 42 0.25 0.18 -0.94
C GLY A 42 -1.10 -0.35 -1.40
N TYR A 43 -1.22 -0.59 -2.69
CA TYR A 43 -2.50 -0.93 -3.31
C TYR A 43 -2.48 -2.37 -3.82
N PRO A 44 -3.53 -3.16 -3.54
CA PRO A 44 -3.80 -4.37 -4.28
C PRO A 44 -4.28 -3.99 -5.69
N ILE A 45 -3.62 -4.49 -6.71
CA ILE A 45 -3.95 -4.21 -8.12
C ILE A 45 -4.32 -5.52 -8.81
N TYR A 46 -5.51 -5.56 -9.38
CA TYR A 46 -6.05 -6.73 -10.07
C TYR A 46 -6.03 -6.52 -11.58
N ARG A 47 -5.43 -7.45 -12.32
CA ARG A 47 -5.55 -7.53 -13.77
C ARG A 47 -6.72 -8.42 -14.15
N THR A 48 -7.67 -7.90 -14.90
CA THR A 48 -8.82 -8.69 -15.40
C THR A 48 -8.84 -8.85 -16.91
N TYR A 49 -8.02 -8.11 -17.64
CA TYR A 49 -7.93 -8.16 -19.10
C TYR A 49 -6.57 -8.69 -19.58
N TYR A 50 -6.61 -9.66 -20.49
CA TYR A 50 -5.45 -10.43 -20.97
C TYR A 50 -5.39 -10.55 -22.50
N GLY A 51 -6.01 -9.61 -23.23
CA GLY A 51 -5.99 -9.61 -24.70
C GLY A 51 -4.63 -9.23 -25.30
N PRO A 52 -4.46 -9.32 -26.63
CA PRO A 52 -3.22 -8.94 -27.31
C PRO A 52 -2.77 -7.52 -26.95
N GLY A 53 -1.47 -7.34 -26.66
CA GLY A 53 -0.87 -6.06 -26.27
C GLY A 53 -1.14 -5.62 -24.84
N SER A 54 -1.99 -6.32 -24.08
CA SER A 54 -2.33 -5.91 -22.71
C SER A 54 -1.18 -6.07 -21.69
N ASP A 55 -0.20 -6.93 -21.96
CA ASP A 55 0.98 -7.10 -21.10
C ASP A 55 1.81 -5.82 -21.00
N GLU A 56 2.02 -5.14 -22.13
CA GLU A 56 2.77 -3.88 -22.17
C GLU A 56 2.02 -2.79 -21.40
N SER A 57 0.73 -2.61 -21.70
CA SER A 57 -0.10 -1.63 -20.97
C SER A 57 -0.17 -1.91 -19.47
N TRP A 58 -0.22 -3.19 -19.09
CA TRP A 58 -0.20 -3.60 -17.69
C TRP A 58 1.12 -3.25 -17.00
N ASN A 59 2.26 -3.59 -17.62
CA ASN A 59 3.57 -3.26 -17.07
C ASN A 59 3.78 -1.75 -16.95
N THR A 60 3.37 -0.98 -17.97
CA THR A 60 3.41 0.49 -17.93
C THR A 60 2.55 1.05 -16.80
N LEU A 61 1.35 0.52 -16.59
CA LEU A 61 0.49 0.95 -15.48
C LEU A 61 1.16 0.73 -14.12
N LEU A 62 1.75 -0.46 -13.90
CA LEU A 62 2.43 -0.79 -12.66
C LEU A 62 3.64 0.13 -12.40
N GLU A 63 4.41 0.41 -13.46
CA GLU A 63 5.56 1.32 -13.39
C GLU A 63 5.12 2.75 -13.04
N LEU A 64 4.12 3.28 -13.77
CA LEU A 64 3.60 4.63 -13.56
C LEU A 64 3.01 4.80 -12.16
N LEU A 65 2.23 3.84 -11.67
CA LEU A 65 1.67 3.88 -10.32
C LEU A 65 2.77 3.94 -9.26
N LYS A 66 3.82 3.14 -9.45
CA LYS A 66 4.97 3.14 -8.53
C LYS A 66 5.71 4.48 -8.58
N GLN A 67 6.04 4.97 -9.77
CA GLN A 67 6.76 6.24 -9.96
C GLN A 67 5.98 7.42 -9.39
N GLN A 68 4.70 7.54 -9.75
CA GLN A 68 3.85 8.64 -9.30
C GLN A 68 3.71 8.64 -7.77
N THR A 69 3.49 7.47 -7.15
CA THR A 69 3.37 7.39 -5.69
C THR A 69 4.67 7.81 -4.99
N LEU A 70 5.82 7.39 -5.51
CA LEU A 70 7.12 7.75 -4.92
C LEU A 70 7.42 9.26 -5.08
N LEU A 71 7.08 9.85 -6.23
CA LEU A 71 7.20 11.29 -6.48
C LEU A 71 6.28 12.11 -5.55
N GLU A 72 5.05 11.65 -5.34
CA GLU A 72 4.12 12.30 -4.40
C GLU A 72 4.64 12.24 -2.96
N LEU A 73 5.26 11.13 -2.55
CA LEU A 73 5.93 11.04 -1.26
C LEU A 73 7.15 11.97 -1.17
N GLU A 74 7.97 12.05 -2.22
CA GLU A 74 9.10 12.99 -2.30
C GLU A 74 8.69 14.44 -2.07
N ALA A 75 7.58 14.86 -2.68
CA ALA A 75 7.04 16.20 -2.51
C ALA A 75 6.65 16.53 -1.04
N LEU A 76 6.53 15.51 -0.18
CA LEU A 76 6.15 15.65 1.23
C LEU A 76 7.35 15.66 2.20
N GLU A 77 8.58 15.41 1.73
CA GLU A 77 9.79 15.27 2.57
C GLU A 77 10.13 16.51 3.41
N GLY A 78 9.63 17.69 3.06
CA GLY A 78 10.02 18.97 3.66
C GLY A 78 9.75 19.14 5.18
N LYS A 79 8.95 18.26 5.81
CA LYS A 79 8.63 18.33 7.26
C LYS A 79 8.93 17.06 8.06
N ASP A 80 8.85 15.87 7.46
CA ASP A 80 8.96 14.58 8.16
C ASP A 80 9.80 13.56 7.35
N GLN A 81 11.06 13.91 7.08
CA GLN A 81 11.95 13.17 6.17
C GLN A 81 12.11 11.68 6.52
N ASP A 82 12.30 11.34 7.79
CA ASP A 82 12.46 9.95 8.24
C ASP A 82 11.21 9.11 8.00
N ASP A 83 10.03 9.68 8.27
CA ASP A 83 8.75 9.00 8.07
C ASP A 83 8.46 8.80 6.60
N VAL A 84 8.73 9.81 5.77
CA VAL A 84 8.56 9.71 4.32
C VAL A 84 9.50 8.67 3.75
N GLN A 85 10.77 8.67 4.15
CA GLN A 85 11.72 7.65 3.74
C GLN A 85 11.24 6.25 4.15
N LYS A 86 10.72 6.11 5.36
CA LYS A 86 10.17 4.83 5.84
C LYS A 86 8.95 4.40 5.03
N LEU A 87 8.05 5.32 4.69
CA LEU A 87 6.90 5.04 3.84
C LEU A 87 7.36 4.59 2.44
N LYS A 88 8.36 5.22 1.84
CA LYS A 88 8.91 4.75 0.54
C LYS A 88 9.46 3.32 0.61
N GLU A 89 10.21 2.99 1.66
CA GLU A 89 10.76 1.64 1.86
C GLU A 89 9.68 0.57 2.01
N LEU A 90 8.57 0.92 2.67
CA LEU A 90 7.47 0.00 2.93
C LEU A 90 6.46 -0.06 1.78
N PHE A 91 6.56 0.83 0.79
CA PHE A 91 5.63 0.90 -0.33
C PHE A 91 5.79 -0.30 -1.26
N HIS A 92 4.69 -0.98 -1.54
CA HIS A 92 4.63 -2.17 -2.35
C HIS A 92 3.29 -2.27 -3.09
N LEU A 93 3.34 -2.59 -4.37
CA LEU A 93 2.15 -2.93 -5.15
C LEU A 93 1.89 -4.44 -4.99
N GLU A 94 0.74 -4.80 -4.43
CA GLU A 94 0.31 -6.19 -4.32
C GLU A 94 -0.40 -6.58 -5.63
N VAL A 95 0.38 -7.14 -6.56
CA VAL A 95 -0.07 -7.39 -7.94
C VAL A 95 -0.72 -8.76 -8.06
N HIS A 96 -1.98 -8.79 -8.49
CA HIS A 96 -2.77 -10.00 -8.73
C HIS A 96 -3.11 -10.10 -10.23
N GLN A 97 -2.49 -11.07 -10.91
CA GLN A 97 -2.52 -11.17 -12.37
C GLN A 97 -2.64 -12.60 -12.90
N ASP A 98 -3.10 -13.54 -12.07
CA ASP A 98 -3.40 -14.90 -12.53
C ASP A 98 -4.63 -14.88 -13.48
N PRO A 99 -4.46 -15.15 -14.78
CA PRO A 99 -5.57 -15.12 -15.73
C PRO A 99 -6.62 -16.19 -15.45
N THR A 100 -6.25 -17.29 -14.79
CA THR A 100 -7.20 -18.37 -14.44
C THR A 100 -8.15 -17.97 -13.32
N VAL A 101 -7.72 -17.04 -12.46
CA VAL A 101 -8.50 -16.53 -11.33
C VAL A 101 -9.22 -15.24 -11.68
N PHE A 102 -8.52 -14.31 -12.35
CA PHE A 102 -9.00 -12.94 -12.55
C PHE A 102 -9.47 -12.62 -13.97
N GLY A 103 -9.23 -13.52 -14.93
CA GLY A 103 -9.59 -13.31 -16.33
C GLY A 103 -11.08 -13.05 -16.53
N GLY A 104 -11.41 -11.87 -17.05
CA GLY A 104 -12.79 -11.49 -17.36
C GLY A 104 -13.64 -11.07 -16.17
N LEU A 105 -13.09 -11.06 -14.94
CA LEU A 105 -13.86 -10.62 -13.77
C LEU A 105 -14.27 -9.16 -13.88
N ASN A 106 -15.51 -8.88 -13.50
CA ASN A 106 -16.00 -7.52 -13.34
C ASN A 106 -15.76 -7.00 -11.90
N ILE A 107 -16.06 -5.73 -11.66
CA ILE A 107 -15.80 -5.07 -10.37
C ILE A 107 -16.57 -5.69 -9.19
N HIS A 108 -17.74 -6.27 -9.42
CA HIS A 108 -18.53 -6.92 -8.37
C HIS A 108 -17.89 -8.25 -7.97
N GLU A 109 -17.48 -9.07 -8.94
CA GLU A 109 -16.83 -10.36 -8.71
C GLU A 109 -15.47 -10.19 -8.03
N LEU A 110 -14.70 -9.18 -8.44
CA LEU A 110 -13.44 -8.82 -7.76
C LEU A 110 -13.66 -8.42 -6.29
N ARG A 111 -14.71 -7.63 -6.01
CA ARG A 111 -15.05 -7.21 -4.64
C ARG A 111 -15.44 -8.42 -3.79
N GLU A 112 -16.21 -9.34 -4.34
CA GLU A 112 -16.60 -10.57 -3.67
C GLU A 112 -15.38 -11.44 -3.37
N TYR A 113 -14.50 -11.66 -4.36
CA TYR A 113 -13.24 -12.38 -4.20
C TYR A 113 -12.40 -11.81 -3.05
N TRP A 114 -12.20 -10.49 -3.03
CA TRP A 114 -11.45 -9.81 -1.97
C TRP A 114 -12.10 -10.00 -0.60
N CYS A 115 -13.41 -9.78 -0.49
CA CYS A 115 -14.16 -9.94 0.76
C CYS A 115 -14.07 -11.36 1.31
N ASN A 116 -14.13 -12.37 0.45
CA ASN A 116 -14.02 -13.77 0.85
C ASN A 116 -12.58 -14.11 1.27
N THR A 117 -11.58 -13.68 0.49
CA THR A 117 -10.15 -13.90 0.81
C THR A 117 -9.75 -13.25 2.14
N LYS A 118 -10.29 -12.06 2.45
CA LYS A 118 -10.05 -11.38 3.73
C LYS A 118 -10.75 -12.03 4.92
N ARG A 119 -11.85 -12.78 4.71
CA ARG A 119 -12.45 -13.59 5.80
C ARG A 119 -11.58 -14.79 6.17
N ASP A 120 -10.93 -15.41 5.20
CA ASP A 120 -10.13 -16.62 5.42
C ASP A 120 -8.76 -16.35 6.09
N MET A 121 -8.33 -15.08 6.17
CA MET A 121 -7.10 -14.68 6.87
C MET A 121 -7.30 -14.40 8.39
N PHE A 122 -8.52 -14.57 8.91
CA PHE A 122 -8.85 -14.35 10.33
C PHE A 122 -9.44 -15.59 11.04
N TYR A 123 -9.20 -16.79 10.51
CA TYR A 123 -9.48 -18.07 11.19
C TYR A 123 -8.19 -18.84 11.48
#